data_AF-A0A0N0E4H9-F1
#
_entry.id   AF-A0A0N0E4H9-F1
#
_cell.length_a   1.000
_cell.length_b   1.000
_cell.length_c   1.000
_cell.angle_alpha   90.00
_cell.angle_beta   90.00
_cell.angle_gamma   90.00
#
_symmetry.space_group_name_H-M   'P 1'
#
loop_
_entity.id
_entity.type
_entity.pdbx_description
1 polymer ?
#
loop_
_entity_poly.entity_id
_entity_poly.type
_entity_poly.pdbx_seq_one_letter_code
_entity_poly.pdbx_strand_id
1 'polypeptide(L)' 'MNIPIPAETPDPNIDQPTLPPTEPQPVPEQEPPESTPPPKIDPPTTMPPVIAEQA' A
#
# COMPACT_ATOMS: atom_id res chain seq x y z
N MET A 1 -35.65 49.75 -3.89
CA MET A 1 -35.26 49.21 -2.57
C MET A 1 -33.79 48.83 -2.66
N ASN A 2 -32.96 49.40 -1.80
CA ASN A 2 -31.52 49.08 -1.72
C ASN A 2 -31.35 48.11 -0.54
N ILE A 3 -31.42 46.81 -0.83
CA ILE A 3 -31.14 45.77 0.17
C ILE A 3 -29.62 45.72 0.38
N PRO A 4 -29.11 45.89 1.61
CA PRO A 4 -27.68 45.82 1.87
C PRO A 4 -27.13 44.45 1.47
N ILE A 5 -26.03 44.44 0.72
CA ILE A 5 -25.31 43.20 0.39
C ILE A 5 -24.70 42.67 1.70
N PRO A 6 -24.86 41.37 2.01
CA PRO A 6 -24.18 40.75 3.15
C PRO A 6 -22.66 40.94 3.05
N ALA A 7 -22.00 41.13 4.18
CA ALA A 7 -20.53 41.08 4.22
C ALA A 7 -20.06 39.69 3.76
N GLU A 8 -19.03 39.64 2.90
CA GLU A 8 -18.42 38.38 2.50
C GLU A 8 -17.74 37.72 3.70
N THR A 9 -18.04 36.43 3.90
CA THR A 9 -17.31 35.61 4.85
C THR A 9 -16.01 35.15 4.20
N PRO A 10 -14.84 35.37 4.83
CA PRO A 10 -13.56 34.91 4.26
C PRO A 10 -13.58 33.39 4.11
N ASP A 11 -13.16 32.89 2.95
CA ASP A 11 -13.07 31.47 2.68
C ASP A 11 -11.84 30.90 3.42
N PRO A 12 -12.04 29.90 4.31
CA PRO A 12 -10.98 29.38 5.15
C PRO A 12 -9.83 28.76 4.35
N ASN A 13 -10.06 28.35 3.10
CA ASN A 13 -9.07 27.72 2.25
C ASN A 13 -8.19 28.71 1.47
N ILE A 14 -8.47 30.01 1.54
CA ILE A 14 -7.70 31.05 0.80
C ILE A 14 -6.35 31.29 1.48
N ASP A 15 -6.36 31.49 2.80
CA ASP A 15 -5.13 31.74 3.57
C ASP A 15 -4.58 30.47 4.23
N GLN A 16 -5.44 29.50 4.53
CA GLN A 16 -5.09 28.25 5.21
C GLN A 16 -5.70 27.06 4.46
N PRO A 17 -5.15 26.71 3.28
CA PRO A 17 -5.65 25.58 2.52
C PRO A 17 -5.55 24.31 3.36
N THR A 18 -6.63 23.52 3.38
CA THR A 18 -6.59 22.20 4.00
C THR A 18 -5.62 21.32 3.22
N LEU A 19 -4.48 21.01 3.84
CA LEU A 19 -3.52 20.09 3.24
C LEU A 19 -4.00 18.64 3.42
N PRO A 20 -3.78 17.76 2.42
CA PRO A 20 -3.95 16.34 2.64
C PRO A 20 -2.96 15.86 3.71
N PRO A 21 -3.27 14.78 4.43
CA PRO A 21 -2.35 14.21 5.39
C PRO A 21 -1.02 13.87 4.71
N THR A 22 0.09 14.25 5.34
CA THR A 22 1.46 14.04 4.82
C THR A 22 1.84 12.57 4.82
N GLU A 23 1.20 11.78 5.68
CA GLU A 23 1.48 10.36 5.88
C GLU A 23 0.26 9.53 5.48
N PRO A 24 0.47 8.38 4.81
CA PRO A 24 -0.59 7.40 4.63
C PRO A 24 -1.18 6.99 5.98
N GLN A 25 -2.48 6.74 5.99
CA GLN A 25 -3.12 6.15 7.17
C GLN A 25 -2.48 4.78 7.45
N PRO A 26 -2.31 4.39 8.74
CA PRO A 26 -1.79 3.08 9.08
C PRO A 26 -2.68 2.01 8.47
N VAL A 27 -2.05 1.00 7.86
CA VAL A 27 -2.78 -0.18 7.37
C VAL A 27 -3.34 -0.90 8.60
N PRO A 28 -4.65 -1.23 8.63
CA PRO A 28 -5.19 -2.02 9.72
C PRO A 28 -4.43 -3.33 9.87
N GLU A 29 -4.13 -3.72 11.11
CA GLU A 29 -3.62 -5.05 11.40
C GLU A 29 -4.66 -6.07 10.97
N GLN A 30 -4.30 -6.91 10.00
CA GLN A 30 -5.11 -8.04 9.58
C GLN A 30 -4.39 -9.30 10.07
N GLU A 31 -5.14 -10.24 10.63
CA GLU A 31 -4.59 -11.55 10.89
C GLU A 31 -4.08 -12.15 9.56
N PRO A 32 -2.89 -12.77 9.54
CA PRO A 32 -2.47 -13.50 8.37
C PRO A 32 -3.54 -14.55 8.06
N PRO A 33 -3.82 -14.82 6.76
CA PRO A 33 -4.78 -15.85 6.41
C PRO A 33 -4.39 -17.16 7.10
N GLU A 34 -5.38 -17.87 7.68
CA GLU A 34 -5.22 -19.19 8.29
C GLU A 34 -4.94 -20.27 7.22
N SER A 35 -3.86 -20.11 6.47
CA SER A 35 -3.43 -21.07 5.48
C SER A 35 -2.41 -22.01 6.12
N THR A 36 -2.65 -23.32 5.96
CA THR A 36 -1.63 -24.31 6.26
C THR A 36 -0.42 -24.06 5.35
N PRO A 37 0.80 -23.93 5.89
CA PRO A 37 1.98 -23.78 5.06
C PRO A 37 2.12 -25.00 4.14
N PRO A 38 2.65 -24.84 2.92
CA PRO A 38 2.91 -25.97 2.05
C PRO A 38 3.81 -26.98 2.77
N PRO A 39 3.66 -28.30 2.48
CA PRO A 39 4.57 -29.30 3.00
C PRO A 39 6.02 -28.91 2.70
N LYS A 40 6.90 -29.07 3.69
CA LYS A 40 8.34 -28.97 3.44
C LYS A 40 8.72 -30.10 2.50
N ILE A 41 9.31 -29.77 1.37
CA ILE A 41 9.86 -30.74 0.44
C ILE A 41 11.37 -30.75 0.65
N ASP A 42 11.93 -31.93 0.93
CA ASP A 42 13.38 -32.09 1.00
C ASP A 42 14.01 -31.77 -0.37
N PRO A 43 15.21 -31.18 -0.39
CA PRO A 43 15.91 -30.96 -1.64
C PRO A 43 16.10 -32.30 -2.38
N PRO A 44 16.11 -32.29 -3.73
CA PRO A 44 16.37 -33.51 -4.48
C PRO A 44 17.72 -34.10 -4.07
N THR A 45 17.72 -35.37 -3.67
CA THR A 45 18.95 -36.12 -3.35
C THR A 45 19.64 -36.66 -4.60
N THR A 46 18.98 -36.56 -5.75
CA THR A 46 19.50 -37.02 -7.02
C THR A 46 20.46 -35.98 -7.60
N MET A 47 21.70 -36.40 -7.84
CA MET A 47 22.65 -35.58 -8.58
C MET A 47 22.12 -35.41 -10.02
N PRO A 48 22.08 -34.17 -10.56
CA PRO A 48 21.69 -33.97 -11.95
C PRO A 48 22.67 -34.73 -12.87
N PRO A 49 22.20 -35.24 -14.02
CA PRO A 49 23.07 -35.96 -14.94
C PRO A 49 24.20 -35.04 -15.41
N VAL A 50 25.43 -35.47 -15.21
CA VAL A 50 26.60 -34.82 -15.80
C VAL A 50 26.59 -35.19 -17.28
N ILE A 51 26.14 -34.28 -18.14
CA ILE A 51 26.31 -34.42 -19.58
C ILE A 51 27.81 -34.30 -19.83
N ALA A 52 28.47 -35.42 -20.09
CA ALA A 52 29.82 -35.38 -20.63
C ALA A 52 29.72 -34.82 -22.05
N GLU A 53 30.22 -33.60 -22.27
CA GLU A 53 30.55 -33.15 -23.62
C GLU A 53 31.64 -34.10 -24.15
N GLN A 54 31.20 -35.11 -24.89
CA GLN A 54 32.08 -36.01 -25.64
C GLN A 54 32.71 -35.16 -26.75
N ALA A 55 34.02 -34.96 -26.64
CA ALA A 55 34.85 -34.31 -27.66
C ALA A 55 35.11 -35.23 -28.86
#